data_AF-A0A1G0GCL9-F1
#
_entry.id   AF-A0A1G0GCL9-F1
#
_cell.length_a   1.000
_cell.length_b   1.000
_cell.length_c   1.000
_cell.angle_alpha   90.00
_cell.angle_beta   90.00
_cell.angle_gamma   90.00
#
_symmetry.space_group_name_H-M   'P 1'
#
loop_
_entity.id
_entity.type
_entity.pdbx_description
1 polymer ?
#
loop_
_entity_poly.entity_id
_entity_poly.type
_entity_poly.pdbx_seq_one_letter_code
_entity_poly.pdbx_strand_id
1 'polypeptide(L)' 'MDNIKPEILKLLAAKKARRYKLAHLSISEKVKIVVQLQKMAAPVSREGGKVVHIWKIDDSASR' A
#
# COMPACT_ATOMS: atom_id res chain seq x y z
N MET A 1 -7.32 24.67 17.89
CA MET A 1 -7.31 23.73 16.75
C MET A 1 -7.10 24.58 15.52
N ASP A 2 -5.85 24.63 15.10
CA ASP A 2 -5.34 25.66 14.21
C ASP A 2 -5.99 25.64 12.83
N ASN A 3 -5.95 26.78 12.15
CA ASN A 3 -6.59 27.08 10.88
C ASN A 3 -6.11 26.15 9.74
N ILE A 4 -6.56 24.88 9.73
CA ILE A 4 -6.21 23.91 8.69
C ILE A 4 -6.88 24.36 7.39
N LYS A 5 -6.05 24.72 6.40
CA LYS A 5 -6.52 25.10 5.07
C LYS A 5 -7.50 24.06 4.51
N PRO A 6 -8.60 24.48 3.87
CA PRO A 6 -9.62 23.57 3.35
C PRO A 6 -9.06 22.53 2.35
N GLU A 7 -7.99 22.85 1.64
CA GLU A 7 -7.27 21.92 0.77
C GLU A 7 -6.65 20.75 1.54
N ILE A 8 -6.06 21.01 2.71
CA ILE A 8 -5.47 19.99 3.58
C ILE A 8 -6.58 19.08 4.13
N LEU A 9 -7.74 19.66 4.49
CA LEU A 9 -8.90 18.87 4.93
C LEU A 9 -9.39 17.91 3.84
N LYS A 10 -9.42 18.35 2.57
CA LYS A 10 -9.75 17.47 1.43
C LYS A 10 -8.76 16.31 1.31
N LEU A 11 -7.46 16.58 1.42
CA LEU A 11 -6.42 15.54 1.38
C LEU A 11 -6.54 14.55 2.54
N LEU A 12 -6.81 15.04 3.75
CA LEU A 12 -7.02 14.20 4.93
C LEU A 12 -8.28 13.33 4.80
N ALA A 13 -9.37 13.89 4.28
CA ALA A 13 -10.60 13.15 4.00
C ALA A 13 -10.37 12.05 2.96
N ALA A 14 -9.69 12.35 1.86
CA ALA A 14 -9.33 11.36 0.83
C ALA A 14 -8.42 10.25 1.40
N LYS A 15 -7.44 10.62 2.23
CA LYS A 15 -6.57 9.66 2.92
C LYS A 15 -7.35 8.76 3.88
N LYS A 16 -8.32 9.33 4.62
CA LYS A 16 -9.22 8.59 5.51
C LYS A 16 -10.10 7.61 4.73
N ALA A 17 -10.72 8.05 3.64
CA ALA A 17 -11.53 7.19 2.77
C ALA A 17 -10.72 6.03 2.19
N ARG A 18 -9.48 6.30 1.71
CA ARG A 18 -8.57 5.25 1.23
C ARG A 18 -8.23 4.23 2.32
N ARG A 19 -7.96 4.67 3.56
CA ARG A 19 -7.71 3.76 4.69
C ARG A 19 -8.90 2.85 4.98
N TYR A 20 -10.11 3.40 5.00
CA TYR A 20 -11.31 2.58 5.18
C TYR A 20 -11.45 1.54 4.08
N LYS A 21 -11.31 1.94 2.81
CA LYS A 21 -11.36 0.99 1.69
C LYS A 21 -10.34 -0.13 1.84
N LEU A 22 -9.09 0.20 2.18
CA LEU A 22 -8.03 -0.79 2.39
C LEU A 22 -8.29 -1.70 3.61
N ALA A 23 -8.88 -1.17 4.68
CA ALA A 23 -9.21 -1.95 5.87
C ALA A 23 -10.28 -3.01 5.58
N HIS A 24 -11.23 -2.72 4.69
CA HIS A 24 -12.31 -3.63 4.30
C HIS A 24 -11.89 -4.71 3.30
N LEU A 25 -10.69 -4.63 2.70
CA LEU A 25 -10.20 -5.66 1.81
C LEU A 25 -9.99 -6.99 2.55
N SER A 26 -10.20 -8.09 1.83
CA SER A 26 -9.82 -9.41 2.30
C SER A 26 -8.32 -9.50 2.59
N ILE A 27 -7.92 -10.47 3.40
CA ILE A 27 -6.50 -10.70 3.69
C ILE A 27 -5.73 -11.00 2.39
N SER A 28 -6.31 -11.80 1.49
CA SER A 28 -5.71 -12.12 0.19
C SER A 28 -5.42 -10.85 -0.63
N GLU A 29 -6.40 -9.97 -0.75
CA GLU A 29 -6.23 -8.71 -1.49
C GLU A 29 -5.18 -7.79 -0.84
N LYS A 30 -5.16 -7.71 0.50
CA LYS A 30 -4.13 -6.95 1.23
C LYS A 30 -2.73 -7.48 0.93
N VAL A 31 -2.56 -8.80 0.92
CA VAL A 31 -1.28 -9.44 0.58
C VAL A 31 -0.87 -9.13 -0.86
N LYS A 32 -1.80 -9.20 -1.83
CA LYS A 32 -1.53 -8.82 -3.24
C LYS A 32 -1.00 -7.39 -3.35
N ILE A 33 -1.63 -6.45 -2.63
CA ILE A 33 -1.18 -5.05 -2.58
C ILE A 33 0.21 -4.93 -1.98
N VAL A 34 0.51 -5.64 -0.89
CA VAL A 34 1.85 -5.63 -0.27
C VAL A 34 2.91 -6.14 -1.24
N VAL A 35 2.64 -7.23 -1.96
CA VAL A 35 3.56 -7.76 -2.99
C VAL A 35 3.80 -6.73 -4.10
N GLN A 36 2.75 -6.04 -4.54
CA GLN A 36 2.91 -4.97 -5.54
C GLN A 36 3.78 -3.82 -5.02
N LEU A 37 3.61 -3.40 -3.77
CA LEU A 37 4.45 -2.38 -3.14
C LEU A 37 5.90 -2.85 -3.01
N GLN A 38 6.13 -4.11 -2.65
CA GLN A 38 7.47 -4.70 -2.63
C GLN A 38 8.13 -4.69 -4.01
N LYS A 39 7.39 -5.01 -5.08
CA LYS A 39 7.88 -4.93 -6.46
C LYS A 39 8.32 -3.51 -6.83
N MET A 40 7.55 -2.50 -6.43
CA MET A 40 7.88 -1.10 -6.70
C MET A 40 9.08 -0.61 -5.88
N ALA A 41 9.21 -1.05 -4.63
CA ALA A 41 10.30 -0.65 -3.75
C ALA A 41 11.62 -1.40 -4.00
N ALA A 42 11.55 -2.59 -4.60
CA ALA A 42 12.71 -3.45 -4.81
C ALA A 42 13.83 -2.81 -5.67
N PRO A 43 13.54 -2.12 -6.80
CA PRO A 43 14.58 -1.44 -7.59
C PRO A 43 15.35 -0.41 -6.77
N VAL A 44 14.64 0.49 -6.09
CA VAL A 44 15.24 1.55 -5.25
C VAL A 44 16.09 0.95 -4.13
N SER A 45 15.60 -0.12 -3.51
CA SER A 45 16.32 -0.78 -2.41
C SER A 45 17.57 -1.52 -2.90
N ARG A 46 17.51 -2.13 -4.09
CA ARG A 46 18.64 -2.85 -4.70
C ARG A 46 19.74 -1.90 -5.16
N GLU A 47 19.37 -0.75 -5.71
CA GLU A 47 20.32 0.31 -6.04
C GLU A 47 21.07 0.80 -4.79
N GLY A 48 20.38 0.86 -3.65
CA GLY A 48 20.98 1.10 -2.34
C GLY A 48 21.78 -0.07 -1.74
N GLY A 49 22.12 -1.10 -2.53
CA GLY A 49 22.93 -2.25 -2.11
C GLY A 49 22.21 -3.26 -1.21
N LYS A 50 20.89 -3.15 -1.02
CA LYS A 50 20.13 -4.09 -0.18
C LYS A 50 19.66 -5.29 -1.00
N VAL A 51 19.85 -6.49 -0.45
CA VAL A 51 19.25 -7.70 -1.00
C VAL A 51 17.78 -7.73 -0.62
N VAL A 52 16.90 -7.53 -1.61
CA VAL A 52 15.44 -7.53 -1.42
C VAL A 52 14.79 -8.70 -2.13
N HIS A 53 14.08 -9.52 -1.35
CA HIS A 53 13.24 -10.60 -1.83
C HIS A 53 11.76 -10.17 -1.85
N ILE A 54 11.12 -10.35 -2.99
CA ILE A 54 9.69 -10.08 -3.17
C ILE A 54 8.94 -11.37 -2.85
N TRP A 55 7.88 -11.29 -2.06
CA TRP A 55 7.11 -12.49 -1.72
C TRP A 55 6.47 -13.08 -2.97
N LYS A 56 6.54 -14.41 -3.07
CA LYS A 56 5.80 -15.18 -4.07
C LYS A 56 4.46 -15.56 -3.47
N ILE A 57 3.39 -15.21 -4.16
CA ILE A 57 2.04 -15.61 -3.80
C ILE A 57 1.52 -16.53 -4.90
N ASP A 58 0.91 -17.63 -4.50
CA ASP A 58 0.27 -18.55 -5.42
C ASP A 58 -1.15 -18.04 -5.69
N ASP A 59 -1.39 -17.56 -6.91
CA ASP A 59 -2.68 -16.96 -7.30
C ASP A 59 -3.78 -18.03 -7.44
N SER A 60 -3.43 -19.32 -7.35
CA SER A 60 -4.35 -20.46 -7.45
C SER A 60 -5.32 -20.61 -6.26
N ALA A 61 -5.02 -20.01 -5.11
CA ALA A 61 -5.84 -20.12 -3.89
C ALA A 61 -7.05 -19.16 -3.85
N SER A 62 -7.34 -18.45 -4.94
CA SER A 62 -8.41 -17.42 -4.99
C SER A 62 -9.62 -17.82 -5.85
N ARG A 63 -9.79 -19.10 -6.19
CA ARG A 63 -11.00 -19.60 -6.89
C ARG A 63 -12.07 -20.06 -5.91
#